data_AF-A0A7C9Q192-F1
#
_entry.id   AF-A0A7C9Q192-F1
#
_cell.length_a   1.000
_cell.length_b   1.000
_cell.length_c   1.000
_cell.angle_alpha   90.00
_cell.angle_beta   90.00
_cell.angle_gamma   90.00
#
_symmetry.space_group_name_H-M   'P 1'
#
loop_
_entity.id
_entity.type
_entity.pdbx_description
1 polymer ?
#
loop_
_entity_poly.entity_id
_entity_poly.type
_entity_poly.pdbx_seq_one_letter_code
_entity_poly.pdbx_strand_id
1 'polypeptide(L)'
;MAEIHEYEFDQSQNELILDLAQKMLFVGYFFMGLGVLAGIRGGLDFLKPELLVQGVGQVILAVVQFMIGLWTLKASSSFKLIVKTEGNDIGNLMGSLGQLRKLYGLKYWLLILSLVFVALSLVLSSV
;
A
#
# COMPACT_ATOMS: atom_id res chain seq x y z
N MET A 1 -40.19 4.14 -16.68
CA MET A 1 -39.00 4.17 -17.56
C MET A 1 -37.90 3.50 -16.75
N ALA A 2 -37.34 2.39 -17.22
CA ALA A 2 -36.21 1.79 -16.53
C ALA A 2 -34.99 2.67 -16.82
N GLU A 3 -34.45 3.34 -15.80
CA GLU A 3 -33.11 3.93 -15.93
C GLU A 3 -32.15 2.77 -16.18
N ILE A 4 -31.55 2.74 -17.37
CA ILE A 4 -30.52 1.78 -17.70
C ILE A 4 -29.37 2.09 -16.75
N HIS A 5 -29.11 1.18 -15.80
CA HIS A 5 -27.99 1.23 -14.88
C HIS A 5 -26.70 0.94 -15.66
N GLU A 6 -26.37 1.79 -16.62
CA GLU A 6 -25.26 1.63 -17.58
C GLU A 6 -23.88 1.71 -16.88
N TYR A 7 -23.87 2.05 -15.58
CA TYR A 7 -22.70 2.29 -14.76
C TYR A 7 -22.56 1.33 -13.56
N GLU A 8 -23.40 0.29 -13.48
CA GLU A 8 -23.31 -0.72 -12.43
C GLU A 8 -22.60 -1.98 -12.92
N PHE A 9 -21.93 -2.68 -12.01
CA PHE A 9 -21.27 -3.93 -12.31
C PHE A 9 -22.23 -5.11 -12.29
N ASP A 10 -22.06 -6.03 -13.25
CA ASP A 10 -22.79 -7.30 -13.24
C ASP A 10 -22.28 -8.25 -12.14
N GLN A 11 -22.99 -9.36 -11.93
CA GLN A 11 -22.63 -10.33 -10.88
C GLN A 11 -21.20 -10.88 -11.04
N SER A 12 -20.77 -11.19 -12.26
CA SER A 12 -19.44 -11.75 -12.52
C SER A 12 -18.33 -10.73 -12.25
N GLN A 13 -18.57 -9.47 -12.57
CA GLN A 13 -17.69 -8.35 -12.27
C GLN A 13 -17.60 -8.12 -10.76
N ASN A 14 -18.73 -8.18 -10.05
CA ASN A 14 -18.78 -8.05 -8.59
C ASN A 14 -18.02 -9.17 -7.87
N GLU A 15 -18.13 -10.42 -8.34
CA GLU A 15 -17.35 -11.54 -7.81
C GLU A 15 -15.84 -11.33 -7.98
N LEU A 16 -15.41 -10.83 -9.15
CA LEU A 16 -14.01 -10.49 -9.42
C LEU A 16 -13.50 -9.36 -8.52
N ILE A 17 -14.30 -8.29 -8.35
CA ILE A 17 -13.96 -7.16 -7.47
C ILE A 17 -13.86 -7.61 -6.02
N LEU A 18 -14.77 -8.49 -5.58
CA LEU A 18 -14.77 -9.03 -4.23
C LEU A 18 -13.53 -9.89 -3.96
N ASP A 19 -13.16 -10.78 -4.88
CA ASP A 19 -11.94 -11.60 -4.78
C ASP A 19 -10.69 -10.72 -4.69
N LEU A 20 -10.58 -9.70 -5.55
CA LEU A 20 -9.49 -8.72 -5.48
C LEU A 20 -9.47 -8.02 -4.12
N ALA A 21 -10.61 -7.55 -3.63
CA ALA A 21 -10.70 -6.85 -2.35
C ALA A 21 -10.30 -7.76 -1.18
N GLN A 22 -10.65 -9.04 -1.20
CA GLN A 22 -10.25 -10.01 -0.18
C GLN A 22 -8.73 -10.24 -0.18
N LYS A 23 -8.11 -10.38 -1.35
CA LYS A 23 -6.65 -10.51 -1.48
C LYS A 23 -5.93 -9.25 -0.99
N MET A 24 -6.44 -8.07 -1.36
CA MET A 24 -5.91 -6.79 -0.88
C MET A 24 -6.02 -6.65 0.64
N LEU A 25 -7.07 -7.19 1.26
CA LEU A 25 -7.21 -7.19 2.72
C LEU A 25 -6.08 -7.97 3.38
N PHE A 26 -5.81 -9.19 2.90
CA PHE A 26 -4.69 -10.00 3.38
C PHE A 26 -3.34 -9.26 3.19
N VAL A 27 -3.08 -8.75 1.99
CA VAL A 27 -1.84 -8.01 1.68
C VAL A 27 -1.68 -6.79 2.58
N GLY A 28 -2.76 -6.05 2.81
CA GLY A 28 -2.74 -4.88 3.67
C GLY A 28 -2.35 -5.19 5.11
N TYR A 29 -2.98 -6.20 5.72
CA TYR A 29 -2.61 -6.66 7.06
C TYR A 29 -1.20 -7.24 7.13
N PHE A 30 -0.79 -8.01 6.12
CA PHE A 30 0.55 -8.58 6.05
C PHE A 30 1.62 -7.49 6.07
N PHE A 31 1.51 -6.46 5.22
CA PHE A 31 2.48 -5.36 5.18
C PHE A 31 2.44 -4.48 6.43
N MET A 32 1.26 -4.26 7.03
CA MET A 32 1.19 -3.59 8.34
C MET A 32 1.91 -4.40 9.43
N GLY A 33 1.74 -5.72 9.46
CA GLY A 33 2.43 -6.61 10.38
C GLY A 33 3.94 -6.56 10.20
N LEU A 34 4.43 -6.65 8.96
CA LEU A 34 5.86 -6.50 8.67
C LEU A 34 6.40 -5.13 9.12
N GLY A 35 5.63 -4.06 8.88
CA GLY A 35 6.00 -2.72 9.34
C GLY A 35 6.15 -2.65 10.86
N VAL A 36 5.22 -3.22 11.62
CA VAL A 36 5.32 -3.30 13.09
C VAL A 36 6.56 -4.08 13.52
N LEU A 37 6.82 -5.24 12.92
CA LEU A 37 8.00 -6.06 13.24
C LEU A 37 9.31 -5.33 12.95
N ALA A 38 9.40 -4.64 11.81
CA ALA A 38 10.55 -3.81 11.47
C ALA A 38 10.74 -2.65 12.47
N GLY A 39 9.63 -2.03 12.92
CA GLY A 39 9.67 -0.96 13.91
C GLY A 39 10.20 -1.43 15.26
N ILE A 40 9.74 -2.61 15.72
CA ILE A 40 10.26 -3.25 16.93
C ILE A 40 11.76 -3.54 16.77
N ARG A 41 12.17 -4.13 15.64
CA ARG A 41 13.58 -4.42 15.35
C ARG A 41 14.44 -3.16 15.40
N GLY A 42 13.99 -2.08 14.77
CA GLY A 42 14.69 -0.79 14.77
C GLY A 42 14.77 -0.14 16.15
N GLY A 43 13.71 -0.23 16.94
CA GLY A 43 13.71 0.22 18.34
C GLY A 43 14.73 -0.54 19.19
N LEU A 44 14.85 -1.86 19.00
CA LEU A 44 15.87 -2.68 19.66
C LEU A 44 17.30 -2.34 19.18
N ASP A 45 17.48 -1.98 17.91
CA ASP A 45 18.78 -1.56 17.38
C ASP A 45 19.28 -0.26 18.03
N PHE A 46 18.38 0.65 18.44
CA PHE A 46 18.79 1.86 19.16
C PHE A 46 19.35 1.62 20.57
N LEU A 47 19.17 0.42 21.13
CA LEU A 47 19.81 0.04 22.39
C LEU A 47 21.29 -0.32 22.24
N LYS A 48 21.79 -0.42 21.00
CA LYS A 48 23.16 -0.83 20.68
C LYS A 48 23.87 0.28 19.88
N PRO A 49 24.88 0.97 20.44
CA PRO A 49 25.54 2.09 19.76
C PRO A 49 26.08 1.75 18.36
N GLU A 50 26.58 0.54 18.16
CA GLU A 50 27.09 0.04 16.89
C GLU A 50 26.02 -0.17 15.82
N LEU A 51 24.73 -0.21 16.19
CA LEU A 51 23.61 -0.46 15.29
C LEU A 51 22.73 0.76 15.01
N LEU A 52 23.09 1.96 15.50
CA LEU A 52 22.25 3.16 15.38
C LEU A 52 21.83 3.45 13.93
N VAL A 53 22.75 3.33 12.97
CA VAL A 53 22.47 3.56 11.54
C VAL A 53 21.49 2.52 10.99
N GLN A 54 21.63 1.25 11.39
CA GLN A 54 20.69 0.20 10.97
C GLN A 54 19.32 0.40 11.62
N GLY A 55 19.28 0.84 12.88
CA GLY A 55 18.03 1.18 13.57
C GLY A 55 17.23 2.24 12.84
N VAL A 56 17.88 3.32 12.37
CA VAL A 56 17.21 4.34 11.51
C VAL A 56 16.66 3.70 10.24
N GLY A 57 17.45 2.87 9.56
CA GLY A 57 17.00 2.16 8.35
C GLY A 57 15.78 1.27 8.58
N GLN A 58 15.76 0.53 9.69
CA GLN A 58 14.63 -0.32 10.08
C GLN A 58 13.37 0.48 10.41
N VAL A 59 13.50 1.62 11.08
CA VAL A 59 12.36 2.51 11.36
C VAL A 59 11.79 3.10 10.06
N ILE A 60 12.63 3.51 9.11
CA ILE A 60 12.17 3.96 7.80
C ILE A 60 11.42 2.84 7.07
N LEU A 61 11.99 1.63 7.04
CA LEU A 61 11.35 0.45 6.44
C LEU A 61 9.99 0.15 7.09
N ALA A 62 9.91 0.25 8.42
CA ALA A 62 8.70 0.07 9.18
C ALA A 62 7.58 1.02 8.74
N VAL A 63 7.89 2.32 8.66
CA VAL A 63 6.92 3.35 8.24
C VAL A 63 6.47 3.10 6.81
N VAL A 64 7.40 2.81 5.89
CA VAL A 64 7.08 2.55 4.49
C VAL A 64 6.15 1.34 4.34
N GLN A 65 6.49 0.21 4.96
CA GLN A 65 5.67 -1.00 4.88
C GLN A 65 4.30 -0.80 5.52
N PHE A 66 4.24 -0.11 6.66
CA PHE A 66 2.99 0.19 7.33
C PHE A 66 2.08 1.09 6.45
N MET A 67 2.63 2.11 5.80
CA MET A 67 1.88 2.97 4.88
C MET A 67 1.38 2.21 3.65
N ILE A 68 2.20 1.33 3.07
CA ILE A 68 1.80 0.44 1.97
C ILE A 68 0.61 -0.42 2.40
N GLY A 69 0.69 -1.05 3.57
CA GLY A 69 -0.39 -1.88 4.09
C GLY A 69 -1.66 -1.07 4.37
N LEU A 70 -1.53 0.10 5.01
CA LEU A 70 -2.65 0.98 5.35
C LEU A 70 -3.46 1.43 4.13
N TRP A 71 -2.79 1.89 3.06
CA TRP A 71 -3.49 2.31 1.85
C TRP A 71 -4.06 1.12 1.06
N THR A 72 -3.40 -0.04 1.11
CA THR A 72 -3.94 -1.28 0.52
C THR A 72 -5.23 -1.71 1.23
N LEU A 73 -5.28 -1.64 2.57
CA LEU A 73 -6.51 -1.90 3.34
C LEU A 73 -7.62 -0.91 3.01
N LYS A 74 -7.31 0.39 2.92
CA LYS A 74 -8.31 1.41 2.55
C LYS A 74 -8.87 1.15 1.16
N ALA A 75 -8.03 0.81 0.19
CA ALA A 75 -8.48 0.44 -1.14
C ALA A 75 -9.35 -0.83 -1.13
N SER A 76 -8.97 -1.87 -0.38
CA SER A 76 -9.79 -3.08 -0.17
C SER A 76 -11.18 -2.74 0.37
N SER A 77 -11.27 -1.92 1.41
CA SER A 77 -12.55 -1.51 1.99
C SER A 77 -13.43 -0.77 0.98
N SER A 78 -12.85 0.09 0.14
CA SER A 78 -13.58 0.79 -0.91
C SER A 78 -14.05 -0.15 -2.03
N PHE A 79 -13.25 -1.13 -2.45
CA PHE A 79 -13.68 -2.14 -3.42
C PHE A 79 -14.82 -3.02 -2.88
N LYS A 80 -14.82 -3.34 -1.58
CA LYS A 80 -15.96 -4.05 -0.96
C LYS A 80 -17.25 -3.24 -0.95
N LEU A 81 -17.19 -1.91 -1.00
CA LEU A 81 -18.39 -1.07 -1.05
C LEU A 81 -19.08 -1.16 -2.40
N ILE A 82 -18.34 -1.27 -3.51
CA ILE A 82 -18.88 -1.52 -4.86
C ILE A 82 -19.85 -2.70 -4.82
N VAL A 83 -19.40 -3.84 -4.29
CA VAL A 83 -20.20 -5.08 -4.24
C VAL A 83 -21.38 -5.00 -3.26
N LYS A 84 -21.36 -4.07 -2.30
CA LYS A 84 -22.35 -3.98 -1.22
C LYS A 84 -23.41 -2.91 -1.41
N THR A 85 -23.22 -1.98 -2.35
CA THR A 85 -24.11 -0.84 -2.56
C THR A 85 -24.51 -0.79 -4.03
N GLU A 86 -25.80 -0.70 -4.31
CA GLU A 86 -26.31 -0.48 -5.66
C GLU A 86 -26.51 1.03 -5.91
N GLY A 87 -26.26 1.47 -7.14
CA GLY A 87 -26.49 2.84 -7.60
C GLY A 87 -25.36 3.84 -7.32
N ASN A 88 -24.15 3.36 -6.94
CA ASN A 88 -23.00 4.23 -6.66
C ASN A 88 -21.64 3.59 -7.01
N ASP A 89 -21.63 2.64 -7.95
CA ASP A 89 -20.43 1.84 -8.27
C ASP A 89 -19.24 2.69 -8.73
N ILE A 90 -19.48 3.68 -9.61
CA ILE A 90 -18.43 4.59 -10.10
C ILE A 90 -17.85 5.45 -8.97
N GLY A 91 -18.68 5.92 -8.03
CA GLY A 91 -18.23 6.69 -6.87
C GLY A 91 -17.30 5.86 -5.98
N ASN A 92 -17.69 4.62 -5.70
CA ASN A 92 -16.91 3.66 -4.94
C ASN A 92 -15.60 3.26 -5.68
N LEU A 93 -15.66 3.09 -6.99
CA LEU A 93 -14.49 2.81 -7.83
C LEU A 93 -13.48 3.97 -7.79
N MET A 94 -13.93 5.20 -7.99
CA MET A 94 -13.08 6.39 -7.95
C MET A 94 -12.45 6.59 -6.57
N GLY A 95 -13.19 6.30 -5.49
CA GLY A 95 -12.66 6.26 -4.13
C GLY A 95 -11.51 5.25 -3.98
N SER A 96 -11.70 4.04 -4.51
CA SER A 96 -10.72 2.95 -4.51
C SER A 96 -9.46 3.31 -5.31
N LEU A 97 -9.64 3.85 -6.52
CA LEU A 97 -8.56 4.33 -7.38
C LEU A 97 -7.78 5.48 -6.74
N GLY A 98 -8.45 6.36 -5.97
CA GLY A 98 -7.79 7.41 -5.19
C GLY A 98 -6.80 6.87 -4.15
N GLN A 99 -7.12 5.75 -3.49
CA GLN A 99 -6.19 5.09 -2.56
C GLN A 99 -5.05 4.39 -3.29
N LEU A 100 -5.34 3.72 -4.41
CA LEU A 100 -4.30 3.12 -5.26
C LEU A 100 -3.34 4.18 -5.80
N ARG A 101 -3.83 5.36 -6.21
CA ARG A 101 -2.99 6.47 -6.64
C ARG A 101 -2.01 6.91 -5.56
N LYS A 102 -2.43 6.98 -4.29
CA LYS A 102 -1.52 7.30 -3.16
C LYS A 102 -0.46 6.23 -2.99
N LEU A 103 -0.86 4.95 -3.02
CA LEU A 103 0.04 3.81 -2.91
C LEU A 103 1.10 3.80 -4.01
N TYR A 104 0.68 3.94 -5.27
CA TYR A 104 1.59 3.97 -6.41
C TYR A 104 2.44 5.23 -6.44
N GLY A 105 1.92 6.38 -5.98
CA GLY A 105 2.70 7.61 -5.82
C GLY A 105 3.86 7.42 -4.84
N LEU A 106 3.62 6.79 -3.67
CA LEU A 106 4.69 6.47 -2.73
C LEU A 106 5.70 5.49 -3.33
N LYS A 107 5.24 4.40 -3.94
CA LYS A 107 6.13 3.42 -4.60
C LYS A 107 6.99 4.09 -5.67
N TYR A 108 6.40 4.94 -6.49
CA TYR A 108 7.10 5.72 -7.51
C TYR A 108 8.24 6.55 -6.91
N TRP A 109 7.97 7.33 -5.88
CA TRP A 109 9.00 8.15 -5.23
C TRP A 109 10.07 7.31 -4.52
N LEU A 110 9.69 6.21 -3.86
CA LEU A 110 10.64 5.30 -3.23
C LEU A 110 11.60 4.66 -4.24
N LEU A 111 11.10 4.26 -5.41
CA LEU A 111 11.93 3.71 -6.48
C LEU A 111 12.91 4.76 -7.02
N ILE A 112 12.46 5.99 -7.26
CA ILE A 112 13.34 7.08 -7.67
C ILE A 112 14.44 7.31 -6.64
N LEU A 113 14.08 7.46 -5.36
CA LEU A 113 15.05 7.68 -4.29
C LEU A 113 16.03 6.51 -4.17
N SER A 114 15.54 5.29 -4.30
CA SER A 114 16.38 4.08 -4.27
C SER A 114 17.39 4.06 -5.41
N LEU A 115 16.99 4.43 -6.63
CA LEU A 115 17.90 4.56 -7.77
C LEU A 115 18.97 5.63 -7.54
N VAL A 116 18.59 6.79 -6.99
CA VAL A 116 19.54 7.85 -6.64
C VAL A 116 20.55 7.35 -5.60
N PHE A 117 20.09 6.69 -4.54
CA PHE A 117 20.97 6.12 -3.51
C PHE A 117 21.94 5.08 -4.08
N VAL A 118 21.47 4.18 -4.94
CA VAL A 118 22.32 3.19 -5.60
C VAL A 118 23.37 3.87 -6.47
N ALA A 119 22.99 4.85 -7.30
CA ALA A 119 23.93 5.57 -8.15
C ALA A 119 25.01 6.30 -7.34
N LEU A 120 24.62 7.01 -6.28
CA LEU A 120 25.56 7.68 -5.38
C LEU A 120 26.51 6.69 -4.69
N SER A 121 25.99 5.55 -4.23
CA SER A 121 26.80 4.52 -3.56
C SER A 121 27.86 3.95 -4.50
N LEU A 122 27.51 3.70 -5.78
CA LEU A 122 28.45 3.22 -6.79
C LEU A 122 29.56 4.23 -7.05
N VAL A 123 29.22 5.52 -7.25
CA VAL A 123 30.21 6.58 -7.48
C VAL A 123 31.14 6.72 -6.28
N LEU A 124 30.60 6.79 -5.06
CA LEU A 124 31.41 6.94 -3.85
C LEU A 124 32.31 5.73 -3.58
N SER A 125 31.87 4.51 -3.93
CA SER A 125 32.69 3.30 -3.77
C SER A 125 33.85 3.19 -4.77
N SER A 126 33.82 3.98 -5.84
CA SER A 126 34.81 3.98 -6.91
C SER A 126 35.91 5.04 -6.78
N VAL A 127 35.84 5.86 -5.73
CA VAL A 127 36.80 6.93 -5.38
C VAL A 127 37.57 6.53 -4.14
#